data_AF-A0A8H7VFW0-F1
#
_entry.id   AF-A0A8H7VFW0-F1
#
_cell.length_a   1.000
_cell.length_b   1.000
_cell.length_c   1.000
_cell.angle_alpha   90.00
_cell.angle_beta   90.00
_cell.angle_gamma   90.00
#
_symmetry.space_group_name_H-M   'P 1'
#
loop_
_entity.id
_entity.type
_entity.pdbx_description
1 polymer ?
#
loop_
_entity_poly.entity_id
_entity_poly.type
_entity_poly.pdbx_seq_one_letter_code
_entity_poly.pdbx_strand_id
1 'polypeptide(L)'
;MKFAKQLENEAEDIPSEWRPYLIRYKALKKLIAKIAKEIERRGLSAQFLRECLKNYKSENDDGPKIRYYFAGEPPNVHPCIQFIYDPGQSRINELLDRFVASDSEQGALIVDKRPKLHYRRTENDTDFFTLIRHADTLPSTDEGDPSSHSDNKSAHSCDSDSIASSRRRRSDAAVLFRELMNSTLPPDRITELTTDGEVEIISSVKEQKRRNSNDSNISSSSVTSIHEEEEVDSGGNKIPPPPKRAMRSLVIELEQDDEFFSALMEELDQAALLQDINSQQFEHDVNELERRMGKVASPNHASDMYAWRNIFNLYMDAQIFRGKVESDRSIRSVQKSKDQMEWFTAQLKNKNILSQLKSKASKNTFEQFIALNTELITMKHYQLLNQTAVTKILKKHDKRSGLSASTSFPTVIQNSHFFNVKLADILCASLLNKLMTIIPQPDDYLCPVCMMVAWRPIRLICGHVFCVRCLIKAQRKNMPNCPMCRHKNAVKIAGSNNLDMPMQNFLRQYFPREIKQKKKEAEREQAMEDIQAMTGRKYTEEQLMRMSQRQDHQCHIM
;
A
#
# COMPACT_ATOMS: atom_id res chain seq x y z
N MET A 1 -21.56 -5.71 -10.86
CA MET A 1 -22.57 -4.79 -10.25
C MET A 1 -22.19 -3.33 -10.50
N LYS A 2 -23.02 -2.34 -10.13
CA LYS A 2 -22.63 -0.92 -10.11
C LYS A 2 -21.76 -0.66 -8.86
N PHE A 3 -20.45 -0.40 -9.03
CA PHE A 3 -19.47 -0.29 -7.93
C PHE A 3 -19.92 0.60 -6.75
N ALA A 4 -20.61 1.72 -7.02
CA ALA A 4 -21.11 2.58 -5.94
C ALA A 4 -22.05 1.85 -4.95
N LYS A 5 -22.90 0.91 -5.41
CA LYS A 5 -23.73 0.10 -4.50
C LYS A 5 -22.91 -0.96 -3.76
N GLN A 6 -21.88 -1.51 -4.39
CA GLN A 6 -20.96 -2.44 -3.73
C GLN A 6 -20.23 -1.76 -2.57
N LEU A 7 -19.71 -0.54 -2.79
CA LEU A 7 -19.06 0.26 -1.74
C LEU A 7 -20.01 0.58 -0.58
N GLU A 8 -21.30 0.84 -0.86
CA GLU A 8 -22.32 1.09 0.17
C GLU A 8 -22.66 -0.18 0.96
N ASN A 9 -22.81 -1.32 0.29
CA ASN A 9 -22.99 -2.63 0.93
C ASN A 9 -21.78 -3.01 1.82
N GLU A 10 -20.55 -2.83 1.33
CA GLU A 10 -19.33 -3.14 2.12
C GLU A 10 -19.08 -2.12 3.25
N ALA A 11 -19.70 -0.93 3.21
CA ALA A 11 -19.67 0.02 4.31
C ALA A 11 -20.59 -0.35 5.49
N GLU A 12 -21.49 -1.33 5.33
CA GLU A 12 -22.30 -1.86 6.44
C GLU A 12 -21.43 -2.62 7.47
N ASP A 13 -20.32 -3.21 7.02
CA ASP A 13 -19.30 -3.88 7.86
C ASP A 13 -18.31 -2.90 8.53
N ILE A 14 -18.45 -1.59 8.32
CA ILE A 14 -17.63 -0.54 8.92
C ILE A 14 -18.40 0.13 10.07
N PRO A 15 -17.77 0.47 11.22
CA PRO A 15 -18.40 1.19 12.32
C PRO A 15 -19.09 2.49 11.87
N SER A 16 -20.26 2.76 12.43
CA SER A 16 -21.11 3.92 12.09
C SER A 16 -20.37 5.26 12.08
N GLU A 17 -19.50 5.42 13.08
CA GLU A 17 -18.64 6.56 13.37
C GLU A 17 -17.49 6.73 12.36
N TRP A 18 -17.09 5.67 11.65
CA TRP A 18 -16.04 5.72 10.62
C TRP A 18 -16.62 5.94 9.21
N ARG A 19 -17.91 5.65 9.00
CA ARG A 19 -18.60 5.81 7.69
C ARG A 19 -18.59 7.23 7.12
N PRO A 20 -18.65 8.33 7.90
CA PRO A 20 -18.52 9.70 7.36
C PRO A 20 -17.18 9.94 6.65
N TYR A 21 -16.14 9.23 7.09
CA TYR A 21 -14.77 9.31 6.58
C TYR A 21 -14.50 8.31 5.45
N LEU A 22 -15.55 7.77 4.82
CA LEU A 22 -15.44 6.98 3.59
C LEU A 22 -15.61 7.87 2.36
N ILE A 23 -14.73 7.70 1.36
CA ILE A 23 -14.74 8.48 0.11
C ILE A 23 -16.14 8.44 -0.54
N ARG A 24 -16.76 9.61 -0.68
CA ARG A 24 -18.17 9.81 -1.04
C ARG A 24 -18.37 9.65 -2.54
N TYR A 25 -18.07 8.45 -3.06
CA TYR A 25 -17.99 8.10 -4.48
C TYR A 25 -19.19 8.56 -5.33
N LYS A 26 -20.40 8.64 -4.76
CA LYS A 26 -21.60 9.17 -5.43
C LYS A 26 -21.55 10.70 -5.65
N ALA A 27 -20.97 11.47 -4.73
CA ALA A 27 -20.82 12.92 -4.83
C ALA A 27 -19.73 13.28 -5.85
N LEU A 28 -18.50 12.77 -5.66
CA LEU A 28 -17.38 12.93 -6.58
C LEU A 28 -17.72 12.53 -8.03
N LYS A 29 -18.54 11.47 -8.22
CA LYS A 29 -19.05 11.06 -9.54
C LYS A 29 -19.96 12.09 -10.20
N LYS A 30 -20.64 12.98 -9.46
CA LYS A 30 -21.40 14.10 -10.03
C LYS A 30 -20.44 15.17 -10.57
N LEU A 31 -19.37 15.48 -9.84
CA LEU A 31 -18.36 16.46 -10.27
C LEU A 31 -17.67 16.04 -11.58
N ILE A 32 -17.31 14.75 -11.72
CA ILE A 32 -16.81 14.19 -13.00
C ILE A 32 -17.81 14.37 -14.17
N ALA A 33 -19.11 14.48 -13.90
CA ALA A 33 -20.12 14.79 -14.92
C ALA A 33 -20.27 16.30 -15.20
N LYS A 34 -19.74 17.18 -14.34
CA LYS A 34 -19.52 18.60 -14.63
C LYS A 34 -18.24 18.82 -15.45
N ILE A 35 -17.11 18.23 -15.04
CA ILE A 35 -15.81 18.29 -15.74
C ILE A 35 -15.95 17.98 -17.24
N ALA A 36 -16.61 16.86 -17.57
CA ALA A 36 -16.82 16.48 -18.96
C ALA A 36 -17.58 17.55 -19.78
N LYS A 37 -18.55 18.24 -19.15
CA LYS A 37 -19.29 19.35 -19.78
C LYS A 37 -18.48 20.64 -19.88
N GLU A 38 -17.54 20.90 -18.97
CA GLU A 38 -16.64 22.06 -19.07
C GLU A 38 -15.67 21.87 -20.23
N ILE A 39 -15.07 20.68 -20.33
CA ILE A 39 -14.21 20.25 -21.44
C ILE A 39 -14.95 20.39 -22.78
N GLU A 40 -16.17 19.86 -22.88
CA GLU A 40 -17.02 20.00 -24.06
C GLU A 40 -17.39 21.48 -24.37
N ARG A 41 -17.66 22.32 -23.36
CA ARG A 41 -18.01 23.74 -23.52
C ARG A 41 -16.84 24.59 -24.03
N ARG A 42 -15.64 24.38 -23.49
CA ARG A 42 -14.41 25.06 -23.94
C ARG A 42 -13.97 24.60 -25.35
N GLY A 43 -14.59 23.57 -25.93
CA GLY A 43 -14.27 23.06 -27.27
C GLY A 43 -13.26 21.92 -27.31
N LEU A 44 -12.86 21.36 -26.15
CA LEU A 44 -12.10 20.11 -26.09
C LEU A 44 -13.03 18.90 -26.26
N SER A 45 -12.42 17.75 -26.58
CA SER A 45 -13.09 16.46 -26.38
C SER A 45 -12.21 15.51 -25.56
N ALA A 46 -12.86 14.67 -24.76
CA ALA A 46 -12.20 13.61 -23.99
C ALA A 46 -11.58 12.50 -24.86
N GLN A 47 -11.78 12.54 -26.18
CA GLN A 47 -11.05 11.73 -27.16
C GLN A 47 -9.76 12.44 -27.58
N PHE A 48 -9.85 13.69 -28.03
CA PHE A 48 -8.70 14.51 -28.44
C PHE A 48 -7.63 14.62 -27.34
N LEU A 49 -8.03 14.95 -26.11
CA LEU A 49 -7.12 15.00 -24.95
C LEU A 49 -6.38 13.68 -24.73
N ARG A 50 -7.08 12.55 -24.91
CA ARG A 50 -6.53 11.19 -24.74
C ARG A 50 -5.61 10.76 -25.89
N GLU A 51 -5.79 11.32 -27.07
CA GLU A 51 -4.92 11.08 -28.23
C GLU A 51 -3.62 11.88 -28.08
N CYS A 52 -3.70 13.18 -27.78
CA CYS A 52 -2.52 14.00 -27.46
C CYS A 52 -1.69 13.46 -26.27
N LEU A 53 -2.34 13.00 -25.19
CA LEU A 53 -1.65 12.40 -24.02
C LEU A 53 -0.99 11.04 -24.33
N LYS A 54 -1.41 10.32 -25.38
CA LYS A 54 -0.69 9.14 -25.88
C LYS A 54 0.51 9.53 -26.74
N ASN A 55 0.30 10.49 -27.64
CA ASN A 55 1.29 10.87 -28.65
C ASN A 55 2.49 11.65 -28.07
N TYR A 56 2.39 12.14 -26.82
CA TYR A 56 3.48 12.72 -26.03
C TYR A 56 4.81 11.92 -26.09
N LYS A 57 4.75 10.59 -26.28
CA LYS A 57 5.92 9.70 -26.37
C LYS A 57 6.44 9.44 -27.80
N SER A 58 5.88 10.10 -28.82
CA SER A 58 6.40 10.04 -30.20
C SER A 58 7.35 11.21 -30.46
N GLU A 59 8.52 10.91 -31.04
CA GLU A 59 9.45 11.92 -31.54
C GLU A 59 9.07 12.41 -32.94
N ASN A 60 8.34 11.59 -33.71
CA ASN A 60 7.95 11.85 -35.11
C ASN A 60 6.51 12.35 -35.29
N ASP A 61 5.84 12.80 -34.22
CA ASP A 61 4.52 13.43 -34.32
C ASP A 61 4.66 14.96 -34.14
N ASP A 62 4.25 15.69 -35.17
CA ASP A 62 4.31 17.16 -35.26
C ASP A 62 3.15 17.83 -34.51
N GLY A 63 2.19 17.06 -33.96
CA GLY A 63 1.02 17.57 -33.24
C GLY A 63 1.30 18.16 -31.84
N PRO A 64 0.33 18.90 -31.26
CA PRO A 64 0.46 19.51 -29.93
C PRO A 64 0.61 18.44 -28.83
N LYS A 65 1.65 18.58 -28.01
CA LYS A 65 1.95 17.66 -26.91
C LYS A 65 1.29 18.17 -25.63
N ILE A 66 0.49 17.34 -24.98
CA ILE A 66 -0.22 17.70 -23.74
C ILE A 66 0.44 17.00 -22.54
N ARG A 67 0.57 17.74 -21.44
CA ARG A 67 0.94 17.23 -20.10
C ARG A 67 -0.15 17.59 -19.10
N TYR A 68 -0.62 16.61 -18.35
CA TYR A 68 -1.52 16.83 -17.21
C TYR A 68 -0.77 16.56 -15.91
N TYR A 69 -0.77 17.53 -15.00
CA TYR A 69 -0.01 17.51 -13.75
C TYR A 69 -0.77 18.25 -12.65
N PHE A 70 -0.26 18.19 -11.43
CA PHE A 70 -0.73 18.98 -10.30
C PHE A 70 0.37 19.94 -9.88
N ALA A 71 -0.03 21.16 -9.52
CA ALA A 71 0.82 22.15 -8.88
C ALA A 71 0.36 22.40 -7.43
N GLY A 72 1.20 23.08 -6.64
CA GLY A 72 1.05 23.20 -5.19
C GLY A 72 1.53 21.97 -4.42
N GLU A 73 1.34 21.98 -3.10
CA GLU A 73 1.72 20.91 -2.17
C GLU A 73 0.51 20.48 -1.33
N PRO A 74 0.35 19.19 -0.98
CA PRO A 74 -0.75 18.73 -0.13
C PRO A 74 -0.88 19.54 1.18
N PRO A 75 -2.09 20.02 1.54
CA PRO A 75 -3.38 19.69 0.95
C PRO A 75 -3.77 20.53 -0.29
N ASN A 76 -3.07 21.64 -0.55
CA ASN A 76 -3.43 22.65 -1.55
C ASN A 76 -2.87 22.29 -2.94
N VAL A 77 -3.46 21.28 -3.60
CA VAL A 77 -3.03 20.81 -4.93
C VAL A 77 -4.07 21.07 -6.01
N HIS A 78 -3.68 21.77 -7.08
CA HIS A 78 -4.57 22.18 -8.19
C HIS A 78 -4.20 21.48 -9.51
N PRO A 79 -5.16 21.07 -10.34
CA PRO A 79 -4.93 20.37 -11.61
C PRO A 79 -4.64 21.33 -12.78
N CYS A 80 -3.57 21.06 -13.54
CA CYS A 80 -3.14 21.89 -14.66
C CYS A 80 -3.01 21.06 -15.96
N ILE A 81 -3.53 21.58 -17.08
CA ILE A 81 -3.37 21.02 -18.43
C ILE A 81 -2.41 21.91 -19.22
N GLN A 82 -1.15 21.49 -19.37
CA GLN A 82 -0.17 22.19 -20.21
C GLN A 82 -0.18 21.66 -21.64
N PHE A 83 -0.40 22.55 -22.60
CA PHE A 83 -0.21 22.33 -24.04
C PHE A 83 1.15 22.87 -24.45
N ILE A 84 1.93 22.09 -25.20
CA ILE A 84 3.23 22.48 -25.77
C ILE A 84 3.12 22.38 -27.29
N TYR A 85 3.42 23.47 -28.00
CA TYR A 85 3.15 23.59 -29.43
C TYR A 85 4.17 24.43 -30.20
N ASP A 86 4.29 24.18 -31.51
CA ASP A 86 4.97 25.06 -32.45
C ASP A 86 4.01 26.18 -32.92
N PRO A 87 4.29 27.47 -32.66
CA PRO A 87 3.46 28.57 -33.16
C PRO A 87 3.42 28.68 -34.70
N GLY A 88 4.33 28.02 -35.41
CA GLY A 88 4.36 27.95 -36.87
C GLY A 88 3.25 27.10 -37.52
N GLN A 89 2.41 26.40 -36.73
CA GLN A 89 1.31 25.58 -37.26
C GLN A 89 -0.05 26.28 -37.13
N SER A 90 -0.61 26.72 -38.26
CA SER A 90 -1.91 27.40 -38.34
C SER A 90 -3.06 26.66 -37.63
N ARG A 91 -3.07 25.33 -37.72
CA ARG A 91 -4.08 24.45 -37.12
C ARG A 91 -4.11 24.48 -35.58
N ILE A 92 -2.99 24.85 -34.94
CA ILE A 92 -2.94 25.01 -33.48
C ILE A 92 -3.41 26.40 -33.10
N ASN A 93 -3.02 27.45 -33.84
CA ASN A 93 -3.54 28.80 -33.61
C ASN A 93 -5.07 28.83 -33.78
N GLU A 94 -5.61 28.19 -34.82
CA GLU A 94 -7.06 28.02 -35.05
C GLU A 94 -7.78 27.19 -33.96
N LEU A 95 -7.06 26.36 -33.19
CA LEU A 95 -7.60 25.74 -31.97
C LEU A 95 -7.60 26.74 -30.81
N LEU A 96 -6.47 27.42 -30.58
CA LEU A 96 -6.29 28.39 -29.50
C LEU A 96 -7.25 29.58 -29.60
N ASP A 97 -7.50 30.09 -30.80
CA ASP A 97 -8.44 31.20 -31.02
C ASP A 97 -9.88 30.79 -30.66
N ARG A 98 -10.27 29.52 -30.90
CA ARG A 98 -11.56 28.98 -30.44
C ARG A 98 -11.62 28.80 -28.91
N PHE A 99 -10.51 28.49 -28.25
CA PHE A 99 -10.44 28.48 -26.79
C PHE A 99 -10.68 29.87 -26.22
N VAL A 100 -9.91 30.85 -26.67
CA VAL A 100 -10.00 32.24 -26.17
C VAL A 100 -11.35 32.88 -26.51
N ALA A 101 -11.92 32.57 -27.68
CA ALA A 101 -13.27 33.03 -28.05
C ALA A 101 -14.36 32.48 -27.09
N SER A 102 -14.24 31.23 -26.63
CA SER A 102 -15.28 30.60 -25.80
C SER A 102 -15.50 31.28 -24.44
N ASP A 103 -14.45 31.83 -23.82
CA ASP A 103 -14.58 32.61 -22.59
C ASP A 103 -15.14 34.02 -22.86
N SER A 104 -14.98 34.56 -24.08
CA SER A 104 -15.50 35.89 -24.45
C SER A 104 -17.02 35.93 -24.71
N GLU A 105 -17.63 34.83 -25.18
CA GLU A 105 -19.07 34.76 -25.47
C GLU A 105 -19.96 34.47 -24.24
N GLN A 106 -19.38 34.31 -23.04
CA GLN A 106 -20.14 34.26 -21.78
C GLN A 106 -20.00 35.54 -20.93
N GLY A 107 -19.11 36.48 -21.29
CA GLY A 107 -18.79 37.67 -20.50
C GLY A 107 -19.75 38.87 -20.64
N ALA A 108 -20.96 38.67 -21.18
CA ALA A 108 -21.79 39.76 -21.71
C ALA A 108 -23.18 39.92 -21.03
N LEU A 109 -23.24 39.86 -19.68
CA LEU A 109 -24.13 40.72 -18.85
C LEU A 109 -23.88 40.51 -17.34
N ILE A 110 -24.06 41.59 -16.57
CA ILE A 110 -23.72 41.77 -15.14
C ILE A 110 -22.21 41.98 -14.89
N VAL A 111 -21.86 43.22 -14.55
CA VAL A 111 -20.53 43.61 -14.06
C VAL A 111 -20.55 43.63 -12.54
N ASP A 112 -19.65 42.90 -11.91
CA ASP A 112 -19.30 43.14 -10.51
C ASP A 112 -17.78 43.09 -10.33
N LYS A 113 -17.22 44.02 -9.54
CA LYS A 113 -15.77 44.32 -9.58
C LYS A 113 -15.02 43.65 -8.44
N ARG A 114 -14.16 42.68 -8.78
CA ARG A 114 -13.03 42.25 -7.94
C ARG A 114 -11.70 42.76 -8.51
N PRO A 115 -10.65 42.93 -7.68
CA PRO A 115 -9.58 43.88 -7.96
C PRO A 115 -8.64 43.46 -9.10
N LYS A 116 -8.10 44.46 -9.81
CA LYS A 116 -7.09 44.26 -10.85
C LYS A 116 -5.77 43.79 -10.22
N LEU A 117 -5.29 42.61 -10.65
CA LEU A 117 -3.89 42.24 -10.49
C LEU A 117 -3.00 43.19 -11.31
N HIS A 118 -1.93 43.71 -10.72
CA HIS A 118 -0.99 44.58 -11.41
C HIS A 118 0.31 43.82 -11.72
N TYR A 119 0.65 43.72 -12.99
CA TYR A 119 1.91 43.14 -13.45
C TYR A 119 3.12 43.99 -13.03
N ARG A 120 4.20 43.36 -12.56
CA ARG A 120 5.52 44.00 -12.43
C ARG A 120 6.62 42.94 -12.55
N ARG A 121 7.59 43.15 -13.44
CA ARG A 121 8.78 42.30 -13.54
C ARG A 121 9.72 42.54 -12.35
N THR A 122 10.45 41.49 -11.98
CA THR A 122 11.77 41.57 -11.32
C THR A 122 12.74 40.65 -12.07
N GLU A 123 14.04 40.85 -11.89
CA GLU A 123 15.02 40.63 -12.97
C GLU A 123 15.53 39.18 -13.12
N ASN A 124 14.98 38.22 -12.36
CA ASN A 124 15.51 36.84 -12.24
C ASN A 124 14.61 35.74 -12.85
N ASP A 125 13.65 36.11 -13.72
CA ASP A 125 12.94 35.21 -14.67
C ASP A 125 12.33 33.91 -14.09
N THR A 126 11.81 33.96 -12.85
CA THR A 126 11.05 32.87 -12.21
C THR A 126 9.74 33.37 -11.62
N ASP A 127 8.61 32.86 -12.13
CA ASP A 127 7.27 33.26 -11.70
C ASP A 127 6.90 32.66 -10.34
N PHE A 128 6.36 33.50 -9.45
CA PHE A 128 5.72 33.11 -8.19
C PHE A 128 4.45 33.94 -7.96
N PHE A 129 3.36 33.28 -7.58
CA PHE A 129 2.14 33.93 -7.10
C PHE A 129 2.02 33.76 -5.58
N THR A 130 1.60 34.80 -4.87
CA THR A 130 1.41 34.75 -3.41
C THR A 130 0.20 35.58 -3.00
N LEU A 131 -0.67 35.00 -2.17
CA LEU A 131 -1.84 35.70 -1.63
C LEU A 131 -1.45 36.51 -0.39
N ILE A 132 -1.60 37.83 -0.46
CA ILE A 132 -1.56 38.69 0.73
C ILE A 132 -2.94 38.62 1.41
N ARG A 133 -2.94 38.29 2.71
CA ARG A 133 -4.09 38.42 3.62
C ARG A 133 -3.88 39.64 4.54
N HIS A 134 -4.89 39.95 5.36
CA HIS A 134 -4.93 41.00 6.41
C HIS A 134 -5.09 42.44 5.88
N ALA A 135 -5.77 43.37 6.56
CA ALA A 135 -6.74 43.25 7.67
C ALA A 135 -7.59 44.55 7.76
N ASP A 136 -8.65 44.52 8.58
CA ASP A 136 -9.36 45.61 9.28
C ASP A 136 -9.55 47.00 8.62
N THR A 137 -10.79 47.52 8.62
CA THR A 137 -11.22 48.62 9.54
C THR A 137 -12.74 48.89 9.38
N LEU A 138 -13.41 49.27 10.48
CA LEU A 138 -14.83 49.68 10.61
C LEU A 138 -15.06 51.14 10.09
N PRO A 139 -16.29 51.69 9.92
CA PRO A 139 -17.36 51.74 10.94
C PRO A 139 -18.84 51.70 10.44
N SER A 140 -19.79 51.67 11.41
CA SER A 140 -21.16 52.27 11.43
C SER A 140 -22.04 52.27 10.15
N THR A 141 -23.34 51.94 10.11
CA THR A 141 -24.45 51.68 11.07
C THR A 141 -25.68 51.25 10.22
N ASP A 142 -26.83 50.74 10.67
CA ASP A 142 -27.41 50.51 12.02
C ASP A 142 -28.50 49.39 11.99
N GLU A 143 -29.14 49.14 13.13
CA GLU A 143 -30.53 48.64 13.38
C GLU A 143 -31.45 48.15 12.22
N GLY A 144 -32.14 47.00 12.41
CA GLY A 144 -33.40 46.71 11.70
C GLY A 144 -33.73 45.27 11.24
N ASP A 145 -33.93 44.33 12.16
CA ASP A 145 -34.79 43.12 11.93
C ASP A 145 -36.23 43.48 12.39
N PRO A 146 -37.35 42.97 11.80
CA PRO A 146 -37.80 41.62 12.17
C PRO A 146 -38.61 40.82 11.11
N SER A 147 -38.22 39.56 10.91
CA SER A 147 -39.11 38.37 10.98
C SER A 147 -40.26 38.10 9.96
N SER A 148 -40.22 36.86 9.44
CA SER A 148 -41.34 35.88 9.41
C SER A 148 -42.45 35.91 8.33
N HIS A 149 -43.17 34.77 8.28
CA HIS A 149 -44.32 34.39 7.44
C HIS A 149 -44.10 34.22 5.91
N SER A 150 -44.84 33.37 5.19
CA SER A 150 -45.29 31.96 5.33
C SER A 150 -46.43 31.72 4.33
N ASP A 151 -46.38 30.61 3.58
CA ASP A 151 -47.49 29.94 2.86
C ASP A 151 -48.44 30.75 1.95
N ASN A 152 -48.54 30.35 0.67
CA ASN A 152 -49.66 29.52 0.16
C ASN A 152 -49.70 29.42 -1.40
N LYS A 153 -50.09 28.23 -1.91
CA LYS A 153 -51.11 27.93 -2.99
C LYS A 153 -51.10 28.72 -4.33
N SER A 154 -51.58 28.20 -5.48
CA SER A 154 -52.13 26.88 -5.89
C SER A 154 -52.01 26.73 -7.43
N ALA A 155 -52.23 25.51 -7.93
CA ALA A 155 -52.13 25.09 -9.33
C ALA A 155 -53.32 25.46 -10.25
N HIS A 156 -53.06 25.39 -11.56
CA HIS A 156 -53.92 25.01 -12.69
C HIS A 156 -52.95 24.41 -13.77
N SER A 157 -53.14 23.28 -14.47
CA SER A 157 -54.25 22.73 -15.27
C SER A 157 -54.60 23.61 -16.50
N CYS A 158 -54.74 23.11 -17.73
CA CYS A 158 -54.78 21.74 -18.27
C CYS A 158 -54.61 21.78 -19.82
N ASP A 159 -54.30 20.62 -20.44
CA ASP A 159 -54.74 20.11 -21.76
C ASP A 159 -54.65 20.98 -23.06
N SER A 160 -54.50 20.43 -24.28
CA SER A 160 -53.97 19.13 -24.76
C SER A 160 -53.67 19.23 -26.28
N ASP A 161 -53.00 18.22 -26.86
CA ASP A 161 -53.12 17.77 -28.28
C ASP A 161 -52.78 18.71 -29.46
N SER A 162 -52.29 18.25 -30.63
CA SER A 162 -51.76 16.93 -31.06
C SER A 162 -51.01 17.07 -32.42
N ILE A 163 -50.79 15.94 -33.12
CA ILE A 163 -50.27 15.76 -34.50
C ILE A 163 -48.74 15.77 -34.64
N ALA A 164 -48.24 14.80 -35.42
CA ALA A 164 -46.81 14.47 -35.56
C ALA A 164 -46.24 14.76 -36.96
N SER A 165 -44.93 14.96 -37.05
CA SER A 165 -44.18 14.77 -38.30
C SER A 165 -42.77 14.23 -38.03
N SER A 166 -42.51 13.00 -38.48
CA SER A 166 -41.19 12.38 -38.37
C SER A 166 -40.18 13.01 -39.33
N ARG A 167 -39.30 13.88 -38.84
CA ARG A 167 -38.10 14.30 -39.58
C ARG A 167 -36.83 13.77 -38.90
N ARG A 168 -36.23 12.76 -39.53
CA ARG A 168 -34.92 12.20 -39.16
C ARG A 168 -33.86 13.30 -39.27
N ARG A 169 -33.40 13.89 -38.15
CA ARG A 169 -32.16 14.67 -38.13
C ARG A 169 -30.99 13.73 -38.37
N ARG A 170 -30.52 13.66 -39.62
CA ARG A 170 -29.17 13.18 -39.95
C ARG A 170 -28.17 14.09 -39.24
N SER A 171 -27.04 13.53 -38.79
CA SER A 171 -25.98 14.28 -38.14
C SER A 171 -25.01 14.83 -39.18
N ASP A 172 -25.05 16.13 -39.45
CA ASP A 172 -24.21 16.79 -40.48
C ASP A 172 -22.69 16.68 -40.19
N ALA A 173 -22.32 16.43 -38.93
CA ALA A 173 -20.96 16.05 -38.54
C ALA A 173 -20.39 14.84 -39.32
N ALA A 174 -21.24 13.94 -39.83
CA ALA A 174 -20.82 12.80 -40.66
C ALA A 174 -20.65 13.14 -42.16
N VAL A 175 -21.10 14.33 -42.59
CA VAL A 175 -20.83 14.89 -43.93
C VAL A 175 -19.51 15.66 -43.89
N LEU A 176 -19.36 16.54 -42.90
CA LEU A 176 -18.16 17.35 -42.67
C LEU A 176 -16.88 16.49 -42.57
N PHE A 177 -16.96 15.34 -41.88
CA PHE A 177 -15.84 14.39 -41.74
C PHE A 177 -15.45 13.69 -43.06
N ARG A 178 -16.33 13.69 -44.08
CA ARG A 178 -16.04 13.15 -45.41
C ARG A 178 -15.47 14.21 -46.36
N GLU A 179 -15.86 15.47 -46.20
CA GLU A 179 -15.29 16.59 -46.96
C GLU A 179 -13.86 16.92 -46.51
N LEU A 180 -13.60 16.88 -45.19
CA LEU A 180 -12.25 17.05 -44.61
C LEU A 180 -11.26 15.92 -44.93
N MET A 181 -11.74 14.76 -45.41
CA MET A 181 -10.89 13.63 -45.83
C MET A 181 -10.67 13.58 -47.36
N ASN A 182 -11.46 14.31 -48.15
CA ASN A 182 -11.41 14.29 -49.62
C ASN A 182 -10.65 15.49 -50.22
N SER A 183 -10.02 16.34 -49.40
CA SER A 183 -9.40 17.61 -49.79
C SER A 183 -7.88 17.53 -49.94
N THR A 184 -7.36 16.42 -50.48
CA THR A 184 -5.96 16.28 -50.93
C THR A 184 -5.89 16.24 -52.47
N LEU A 185 -5.36 17.32 -53.06
CA LEU A 185 -5.25 17.56 -54.51
C LEU A 185 -4.13 16.72 -55.17
N PRO A 186 -4.25 16.41 -56.48
CA PRO A 186 -3.60 17.21 -57.55
C PRO A 186 -4.51 17.33 -58.82
N PRO A 187 -4.13 17.86 -60.02
CA PRO A 187 -2.78 18.20 -60.56
C PRO A 187 -2.67 19.50 -61.42
N ASP A 188 -1.63 19.55 -62.29
CA ASP A 188 -1.35 20.45 -63.44
C ASP A 188 -0.55 21.76 -63.18
N ARG A 189 0.38 22.28 -64.02
CA ARG A 189 1.07 21.90 -65.31
C ARG A 189 2.28 22.88 -65.52
N ILE A 190 3.30 22.77 -66.40
CA ILE A 190 4.03 21.67 -67.09
C ILE A 190 5.20 22.28 -67.94
N THR A 191 6.35 21.60 -68.13
CA THR A 191 7.21 21.67 -69.36
C THR A 191 8.31 20.59 -69.39
N GLU A 192 8.23 19.68 -70.36
CA GLU A 192 9.25 19.16 -71.33
C GLU A 192 10.75 19.04 -70.97
N LEU A 193 11.56 18.05 -71.43
CA LEU A 193 11.38 16.96 -72.43
C LEU A 193 12.40 15.79 -72.24
N THR A 194 12.00 14.51 -72.49
CA THR A 194 12.86 13.31 -72.85
C THR A 194 14.03 12.86 -71.92
N THR A 195 14.48 11.59 -71.85
CA THR A 195 14.16 10.30 -72.55
C THR A 195 14.49 9.10 -71.63
N ASP A 196 13.80 7.97 -71.86
CA ASP A 196 14.20 6.53 -71.72
C ASP A 196 14.87 5.95 -70.45
N GLY A 197 14.46 4.73 -70.05
CA GLY A 197 15.30 3.81 -69.24
C GLY A 197 14.63 3.01 -68.10
N GLU A 198 14.08 1.84 -68.43
CA GLU A 198 13.99 0.54 -67.71
C GLU A 198 14.78 0.30 -66.38
N VAL A 199 14.49 -0.68 -65.49
CA VAL A 199 13.29 -1.51 -65.10
C VAL A 199 13.69 -2.38 -63.87
N GLU A 200 12.82 -2.55 -62.84
CA GLU A 200 12.79 -3.67 -61.83
C GLU A 200 14.10 -4.01 -61.01
N ILE A 201 14.19 -4.87 -59.96
CA ILE A 201 13.24 -5.46 -58.97
C ILE A 201 13.95 -5.72 -57.61
N ILE A 202 13.17 -5.69 -56.52
CA ILE A 202 13.24 -6.31 -55.17
C ILE A 202 14.52 -7.12 -54.74
N SER A 203 14.84 -7.03 -53.43
CA SER A 203 15.56 -8.01 -52.57
C SER A 203 17.10 -7.85 -52.47
N SER A 204 17.81 -8.30 -51.40
CA SER A 204 17.49 -8.62 -49.98
C SER A 204 18.83 -8.87 -49.23
N VAL A 205 18.79 -9.31 -47.95
CA VAL A 205 19.91 -9.97 -47.22
C VAL A 205 21.09 -9.04 -46.86
N LYS A 206 21.18 -8.48 -45.65
CA LYS A 206 21.74 -9.10 -44.41
C LYS A 206 23.04 -9.93 -44.61
N GLU A 207 24.19 -9.40 -44.21
CA GLU A 207 24.88 -9.83 -42.97
C GLU A 207 26.22 -9.09 -42.76
N GLN A 208 26.58 -8.90 -41.47
CA GLN A 208 27.88 -9.14 -40.81
C GLN A 208 29.19 -9.10 -41.66
N LYS A 209 30.37 -8.70 -41.13
CA LYS A 209 30.93 -9.08 -39.81
C LYS A 209 32.28 -8.36 -39.55
N ARG A 210 32.50 -7.84 -38.32
CA ARG A 210 33.82 -7.68 -37.65
C ARG A 210 34.80 -6.65 -38.30
N ARG A 211 35.87 -6.16 -37.65
CA ARG A 211 36.58 -6.64 -36.43
C ARG A 211 37.30 -5.50 -35.66
N ASN A 212 37.15 -5.54 -34.33
CA ASN A 212 38.05 -5.15 -33.23
C ASN A 212 39.25 -4.19 -33.42
N SER A 213 39.24 -3.08 -32.67
CA SER A 213 40.29 -2.63 -31.70
C SER A 213 39.55 -1.66 -30.73
N ASN A 214 39.63 -1.60 -29.39
CA ASN A 214 40.66 -1.91 -28.37
C ASN A 214 41.96 -1.09 -28.55
N ASP A 215 42.46 -0.31 -27.59
CA ASP A 215 42.22 -0.28 -26.13
C ASP A 215 42.33 1.13 -25.50
N SER A 216 41.80 1.27 -24.26
CA SER A 216 42.27 2.22 -23.22
C SER A 216 41.94 3.73 -23.43
N ASN A 217 41.87 4.61 -22.42
CA ASN A 217 41.73 4.44 -20.96
C ASN A 217 41.27 5.75 -20.26
N ILE A 218 40.97 5.67 -18.95
CA ILE A 218 41.05 6.76 -17.94
C ILE A 218 40.10 7.99 -18.10
N SER A 219 39.01 7.93 -17.33
CA SER A 219 38.60 8.86 -16.25
C SER A 219 38.57 10.40 -16.38
N SER A 220 37.60 10.93 -15.62
CA SER A 220 37.62 12.16 -14.80
C SER A 220 37.42 13.56 -15.43
N SER A 221 36.24 14.11 -15.10
CA SER A 221 36.05 15.41 -14.43
C SER A 221 36.24 16.73 -15.20
N SER A 222 35.09 17.38 -15.44
CA SER A 222 34.76 18.76 -15.05
C SER A 222 35.91 19.77 -14.76
N VAL A 223 35.87 20.92 -15.46
CA VAL A 223 35.58 22.26 -14.89
C VAL A 223 35.27 23.25 -16.03
N THR A 224 34.61 24.36 -15.70
CA THR A 224 34.01 25.40 -16.57
C THR A 224 34.97 26.51 -17.05
N SER A 225 34.82 26.91 -18.33
CA SER A 225 35.00 28.30 -18.87
C SER A 225 36.42 28.93 -18.77
N ILE A 226 36.84 29.98 -19.49
CA ILE A 226 36.21 31.14 -20.18
C ILE A 226 37.01 31.48 -21.48
N HIS A 227 36.32 32.09 -22.47
CA HIS A 227 36.69 33.05 -23.55
C HIS A 227 38.16 33.58 -23.68
N GLU A 228 38.68 34.07 -24.83
CA GLU A 228 38.11 34.48 -26.15
C GLU A 228 39.18 34.56 -27.30
N GLU A 229 38.72 34.78 -28.56
CA GLU A 229 39.42 35.33 -29.77
C GLU A 229 40.67 34.62 -30.38
N GLU A 230 40.78 34.32 -31.69
CA GLU A 230 39.78 34.14 -32.79
C GLU A 230 40.00 32.80 -33.58
N GLU A 231 40.53 32.63 -34.81
CA GLU A 231 41.03 33.50 -35.91
C GLU A 231 40.81 32.88 -37.32
N VAL A 232 40.28 33.67 -38.28
CA VAL A 232 40.29 33.57 -39.77
C VAL A 232 40.07 32.22 -40.52
N ASP A 233 38.96 32.21 -41.27
CA ASP A 233 38.57 31.50 -42.52
C ASP A 233 39.41 30.35 -43.11
N SER A 234 38.71 29.23 -43.39
CA SER A 234 38.85 28.48 -44.65
C SER A 234 37.53 27.75 -44.98
N GLY A 235 36.83 28.22 -46.00
CA GLY A 235 35.44 27.85 -46.28
C GLY A 235 35.14 26.37 -46.57
N GLY A 236 34.03 25.88 -46.01
CA GLY A 236 33.42 24.59 -46.34
C GLY A 236 31.95 24.55 -45.90
N ASN A 237 31.03 24.56 -46.86
CA ASN A 237 29.58 24.75 -46.63
C ASN A 237 28.95 23.65 -45.75
N LYS A 238 28.95 23.87 -44.43
CA LYS A 238 28.04 23.21 -43.49
C LYS A 238 26.74 24.00 -43.42
N ILE A 239 25.69 23.48 -44.05
CA ILE A 239 24.32 23.99 -43.90
C ILE A 239 24.01 24.02 -42.39
N PRO A 240 23.59 25.17 -41.81
CA PRO A 240 23.24 25.23 -40.40
C PRO A 240 22.12 24.22 -40.09
N PRO A 241 22.15 23.53 -38.93
CA PRO A 241 20.96 22.82 -38.49
C PRO A 241 19.81 23.82 -38.41
N PRO A 242 18.62 23.51 -38.97
CA PRO A 242 17.53 24.48 -39.02
C PRO A 242 17.18 24.95 -37.61
N PRO A 243 16.89 26.25 -37.41
CA PRO A 243 16.62 26.78 -36.08
C PRO A 243 15.44 26.01 -35.47
N LYS A 244 15.68 25.35 -34.34
CA LYS A 244 14.62 24.67 -33.57
C LYS A 244 13.54 25.71 -33.26
N ARG A 245 12.38 25.57 -33.89
CA ARG A 245 11.27 26.52 -33.73
C ARG A 245 10.94 26.64 -32.25
N ALA A 246 10.83 27.89 -31.76
CA ALA A 246 10.61 28.18 -30.36
C ALA A 246 9.21 27.73 -29.95
N MET A 247 9.12 26.52 -29.38
CA MET A 247 7.86 25.98 -28.89
C MET A 247 7.33 26.83 -27.74
N ARG A 248 6.03 27.08 -27.77
CA ARG A 248 5.29 27.81 -26.74
C ARG A 248 4.55 26.82 -25.84
N SER A 249 4.28 27.24 -24.60
CA SER A 249 3.39 26.51 -23.70
C SER A 249 2.21 27.37 -23.28
N LEU A 250 1.01 26.80 -23.31
CA LEU A 250 -0.19 27.34 -22.66
C LEU A 250 -0.57 26.40 -21.51
N VAL A 251 -0.95 26.95 -20.36
CA VAL A 251 -1.60 26.19 -19.28
C VAL A 251 -3.09 26.53 -19.28
N ILE A 252 -3.93 25.50 -19.20
CA ILE A 252 -5.37 25.61 -19.01
C ILE A 252 -5.72 24.97 -17.67
N GLU A 253 -6.45 25.71 -16.85
CA GLU A 253 -7.05 25.24 -15.60
C GLU A 253 -8.56 25.07 -15.80
N LEU A 254 -9.16 24.09 -15.12
CA LEU A 254 -10.58 23.76 -15.26
C LEU A 254 -11.26 23.89 -13.90
N GLU A 255 -12.22 24.81 -13.78
CA GLU A 255 -12.91 25.14 -12.52
C GLU A 255 -13.55 23.89 -11.89
N GLN A 256 -14.06 22.99 -12.73
CA GLN A 256 -14.77 21.79 -12.29
C GLN A 256 -13.84 20.62 -12.01
N ASP A 257 -12.59 20.66 -12.51
CA ASP A 257 -11.55 19.70 -12.15
C ASP A 257 -10.93 20.11 -10.80
N ASP A 258 -10.70 21.40 -10.59
CA ASP A 258 -10.30 21.93 -9.28
C ASP A 258 -11.37 21.67 -8.20
N GLU A 259 -12.67 21.93 -8.48
CA GLU A 259 -13.76 21.58 -7.55
C GLU A 259 -13.75 20.08 -7.18
N PHE A 260 -13.39 19.19 -8.13
CA PHE A 260 -13.27 17.76 -7.90
C PHE A 260 -12.04 17.38 -7.08
N PHE A 261 -10.87 17.96 -7.34
CA PHE A 261 -9.65 17.64 -6.61
C PHE A 261 -9.61 18.27 -5.22
N SER A 262 -10.10 19.49 -5.05
CA SER A 262 -10.33 20.12 -3.74
C SER A 262 -11.26 19.26 -2.87
N ALA A 263 -12.41 18.83 -3.39
CA ALA A 263 -13.34 17.95 -2.66
C ALA A 263 -12.77 16.53 -2.40
N LEU A 264 -11.91 16.02 -3.28
CA LEU A 264 -11.23 14.74 -3.07
C LEU A 264 -10.13 14.86 -2.00
N MET A 265 -9.36 15.96 -1.97
CA MET A 265 -8.36 16.22 -0.94
C MET A 265 -9.00 16.38 0.44
N GLU A 266 -10.10 17.14 0.55
CA GLU A 266 -10.86 17.27 1.80
C GLU A 266 -11.30 15.90 2.36
N GLU A 267 -11.84 15.02 1.50
CA GLU A 267 -12.22 13.65 1.87
C GLU A 267 -11.02 12.75 2.21
N LEU A 268 -9.85 13.00 1.62
CA LEU A 268 -8.62 12.26 1.90
C LEU A 268 -7.99 12.68 3.23
N ASP A 269 -7.95 13.98 3.54
CA ASP A 269 -7.37 14.51 4.77
C ASP A 269 -8.23 14.16 5.99
N GLN A 270 -9.57 14.19 5.85
CA GLN A 270 -10.49 13.67 6.86
C GLN A 270 -10.24 12.18 7.11
N ALA A 271 -10.05 11.40 6.05
CA ALA A 271 -9.79 9.96 6.15
C ALA A 271 -8.36 9.65 6.69
N ALA A 272 -7.38 10.53 6.44
CA ALA A 272 -6.05 10.48 7.06
C ALA A 272 -6.13 10.70 8.56
N LEU A 273 -6.84 11.75 9.00
CA LEU A 273 -7.00 12.11 10.41
C LEU A 273 -7.61 10.97 11.23
N LEU A 274 -8.68 10.33 10.72
CA LEU A 274 -9.25 9.15 11.38
C LEU A 274 -8.27 7.98 11.43
N GLN A 275 -7.54 7.73 10.34
CA GLN A 275 -6.57 6.64 10.26
C GLN A 275 -5.41 6.82 11.25
N ASP A 276 -4.91 8.05 11.44
CA ASP A 276 -3.84 8.37 12.38
C ASP A 276 -4.32 8.29 13.85
N ILE A 277 -5.49 8.85 14.17
CA ILE A 277 -6.11 8.75 15.51
C ILE A 277 -6.30 7.28 15.91
N ASN A 278 -6.91 6.47 15.04
CA ASN A 278 -7.14 5.05 15.31
C ASN A 278 -5.83 4.26 15.44
N SER A 279 -4.78 4.63 14.69
CA SER A 279 -3.47 3.94 14.78
C SER A 279 -2.74 4.25 16.07
N GLN A 280 -2.83 5.50 16.57
CA GLN A 280 -2.28 5.88 17.87
C GLN A 280 -3.03 5.20 19.03
N GLN A 281 -4.37 5.16 18.97
CA GLN A 281 -5.19 4.47 19.98
C GLN A 281 -4.91 2.95 19.98
N PHE A 282 -4.84 2.33 18.80
CA PHE A 282 -4.49 0.92 18.66
C PHE A 282 -3.10 0.61 19.27
N GLU A 283 -2.08 1.43 18.99
CA GLU A 283 -0.76 1.21 19.56
C GLU A 283 -0.74 1.39 21.09
N HIS A 284 -1.46 2.38 21.63
CA HIS A 284 -1.68 2.50 23.08
C HIS A 284 -2.31 1.23 23.67
N ASP A 285 -3.38 0.72 23.07
CA ASP A 285 -4.11 -0.42 23.62
C ASP A 285 -3.38 -1.75 23.45
N VAL A 286 -2.50 -1.88 22.44
CA VAL A 286 -1.52 -2.96 22.34
C VAL A 286 -0.48 -2.89 23.46
N ASN A 287 0.04 -1.71 23.80
CA ASN A 287 0.96 -1.52 24.93
C ASN A 287 0.28 -1.86 26.28
N GLU A 288 -0.98 -1.45 26.49
CA GLU A 288 -1.76 -1.80 27.68
C GLU A 288 -2.10 -3.31 27.74
N LEU A 289 -2.39 -3.94 26.58
CA LEU A 289 -2.54 -5.39 26.49
C LEU A 289 -1.25 -6.11 26.88
N GLU A 290 -0.09 -5.69 26.37
CA GLU A 290 1.23 -6.22 26.74
C GLU A 290 1.47 -6.12 28.26
N ARG A 291 1.22 -4.94 28.84
CA ARG A 291 1.36 -4.68 30.28
C ARG A 291 0.37 -5.48 31.15
N ARG A 292 -0.77 -5.90 30.61
CA ARG A 292 -1.71 -6.83 31.26
C ARG A 292 -1.24 -8.28 31.12
N MET A 293 -0.83 -8.68 29.92
CA MET A 293 -0.36 -10.02 29.58
C MET A 293 0.84 -10.44 30.42
N GLY A 294 1.83 -9.55 30.60
CA GLY A 294 2.99 -9.79 31.46
C GLY A 294 2.66 -10.06 32.94
N LYS A 295 1.44 -9.71 33.39
CA LYS A 295 0.92 -10.08 34.71
C LYS A 295 0.14 -11.40 34.65
N VAL A 296 -0.89 -11.49 33.80
CA VAL A 296 -1.85 -12.63 33.85
C VAL A 296 -1.32 -13.93 33.23
N ALA A 297 -0.33 -13.85 32.34
CA ALA A 297 0.39 -15.01 31.81
C ALA A 297 1.73 -15.26 32.52
N SER A 298 1.99 -14.61 33.66
CA SER A 298 3.20 -14.86 34.46
C SER A 298 3.17 -16.23 35.16
N PRO A 299 4.34 -16.80 35.53
CA PRO A 299 4.43 -18.03 36.32
C PRO A 299 3.62 -18.04 37.63
N ASN A 300 3.38 -16.87 38.23
CA ASN A 300 2.59 -16.71 39.45
C ASN A 300 1.13 -17.14 39.25
N HIS A 301 0.63 -17.08 38.02
CA HIS A 301 -0.72 -17.52 37.62
C HIS A 301 -0.65 -18.78 36.75
N ALA A 302 0.12 -19.79 37.18
CA ALA A 302 0.46 -20.97 36.40
C ALA A 302 -0.71 -21.65 35.63
N SER A 303 -1.94 -21.69 36.16
CA SER A 303 -3.09 -22.23 35.40
C SER A 303 -3.42 -21.40 34.17
N ASP A 304 -3.50 -20.08 34.36
CA ASP A 304 -3.87 -19.12 33.33
C ASP A 304 -2.71 -18.98 32.33
N MET A 305 -1.46 -19.02 32.77
CA MET A 305 -0.27 -19.04 31.92
C MET A 305 -0.26 -20.22 30.92
N TYR A 306 -0.59 -21.44 31.35
CA TYR A 306 -0.74 -22.57 30.42
C TYR A 306 -1.98 -22.45 29.52
N ALA A 307 -3.10 -21.90 30.02
CA ALA A 307 -4.27 -21.63 29.19
C ALA A 307 -3.95 -20.60 28.10
N TRP A 308 -3.22 -19.53 28.44
CA TRP A 308 -2.75 -18.52 27.50
C TRP A 308 -1.78 -19.08 26.45
N ARG A 309 -0.84 -19.98 26.82
CA ARG A 309 -0.06 -20.72 25.80
C ARG A 309 -0.94 -21.46 24.80
N ASN A 310 -2.01 -22.13 25.27
CA ASN A 310 -2.95 -22.82 24.38
C ASN A 310 -3.71 -21.85 23.46
N ILE A 311 -4.05 -20.64 23.94
CA ILE A 311 -4.65 -19.57 23.12
C ILE A 311 -3.65 -19.10 22.06
N PHE A 312 -2.41 -18.80 22.44
CA PHE A 312 -1.39 -18.27 21.52
C PHE A 312 -0.94 -19.26 20.46
N ASN A 313 -0.74 -20.54 20.81
CA ASN A 313 -0.38 -21.56 19.82
C ASN A 313 -1.52 -21.77 18.80
N LEU A 314 -2.78 -21.79 19.28
CA LEU A 314 -3.95 -21.86 18.40
C LEU A 314 -4.11 -20.60 17.51
N TYR A 315 -3.75 -19.42 18.02
CA TYR A 315 -3.77 -18.16 17.27
C TYR A 315 -2.68 -18.12 16.19
N MET A 316 -1.47 -18.58 16.52
CA MET A 316 -0.36 -18.71 15.56
C MET A 316 -0.65 -19.77 14.48
N ASP A 317 -1.48 -20.79 14.77
CA ASP A 317 -2.00 -21.71 13.76
C ASP A 317 -3.16 -21.12 12.94
N ALA A 318 -4.00 -20.27 13.55
CA ALA A 318 -5.10 -19.59 12.85
C ALA A 318 -4.62 -18.67 11.73
N GLN A 319 -3.39 -18.13 11.80
CA GLN A 319 -2.75 -17.40 10.69
C GLN A 319 -3.63 -16.24 10.14
N ILE A 320 -4.27 -15.49 11.04
CA ILE A 320 -5.36 -14.55 10.71
C ILE A 320 -4.94 -13.47 9.71
N PHE A 321 -3.71 -12.95 9.82
CA PHE A 321 -3.24 -11.85 8.98
C PHE A 321 -2.26 -12.27 7.87
N ARG A 322 -1.46 -13.33 8.07
CA ARG A 322 -0.43 -13.84 7.13
C ARG A 322 -0.35 -15.36 7.20
N GLY A 323 0.05 -16.02 6.12
CA GLY A 323 0.31 -17.46 6.09
C GLY A 323 1.75 -17.84 6.48
N LYS A 324 1.92 -19.11 6.87
CA LYS A 324 3.24 -19.74 7.12
C LYS A 324 3.95 -20.19 5.83
N VAL A 325 3.24 -20.31 4.71
CA VAL A 325 3.78 -20.80 3.42
C VAL A 325 4.44 -19.67 2.63
N GLU A 326 5.50 -19.95 1.87
CA GLU A 326 6.24 -18.95 1.10
C GLU A 326 5.38 -18.22 0.05
N SER A 327 4.41 -18.91 -0.56
CA SER A 327 3.39 -18.35 -1.47
C SER A 327 2.30 -17.51 -0.78
N ASP A 328 2.29 -17.44 0.56
CA ASP A 328 1.22 -16.87 1.40
C ASP A 328 1.79 -15.91 2.47
N ARG A 329 3.02 -15.40 2.27
CA ARG A 329 3.67 -14.40 3.14
C ARG A 329 3.02 -13.01 3.06
N SER A 330 2.29 -12.74 1.98
CA SER A 330 1.45 -11.56 1.82
C SER A 330 0.35 -11.51 2.87
N ILE A 331 -0.17 -10.30 3.12
CA ILE A 331 -1.27 -10.10 4.05
C ILE A 331 -2.54 -10.65 3.38
N ARG A 332 -3.32 -11.42 4.14
CA ARG A 332 -4.56 -12.03 3.67
C ARG A 332 -5.58 -10.97 3.23
N SER A 333 -6.56 -11.32 2.41
CA SER A 333 -7.72 -10.43 2.17
C SER A 333 -8.47 -10.13 3.48
N VAL A 334 -9.27 -9.06 3.50
CA VAL A 334 -10.13 -8.72 4.65
C VAL A 334 -11.05 -9.90 4.99
N GLN A 335 -11.76 -10.44 3.99
CA GLN A 335 -12.62 -11.60 4.17
C GLN A 335 -11.86 -12.78 4.74
N LYS A 336 -10.69 -13.13 4.19
CA LYS A 336 -9.94 -14.28 4.69
C LYS A 336 -9.42 -14.06 6.12
N SER A 337 -9.15 -12.83 6.54
CA SER A 337 -8.89 -12.53 7.96
C SER A 337 -10.14 -12.71 8.84
N LYS A 338 -11.34 -12.32 8.38
CA LYS A 338 -12.61 -12.63 9.08
C LYS A 338 -12.79 -14.14 9.23
N ASP A 339 -12.69 -14.91 8.13
CA ASP A 339 -12.85 -16.38 8.16
C ASP A 339 -11.92 -17.06 9.17
N GLN A 340 -10.65 -16.65 9.24
CA GLN A 340 -9.66 -17.23 10.15
C GLN A 340 -9.88 -16.80 11.61
N MET A 341 -10.43 -15.60 11.84
CA MET A 341 -10.78 -15.09 13.18
C MET A 341 -12.04 -15.79 13.74
N GLU A 342 -13.02 -16.09 12.87
CA GLU A 342 -14.16 -16.95 13.19
C GLU A 342 -13.71 -18.38 13.50
N TRP A 343 -12.83 -18.96 12.67
CA TRP A 343 -12.23 -20.28 12.91
C TRP A 343 -11.51 -20.33 14.26
N PHE A 344 -10.68 -19.32 14.56
CA PHE A 344 -9.97 -19.21 15.84
C PHE A 344 -10.93 -19.20 17.02
N THR A 345 -11.98 -18.38 16.95
CA THR A 345 -13.01 -18.25 17.97
C THR A 345 -13.81 -19.56 18.15
N ALA A 346 -14.12 -20.27 17.07
CA ALA A 346 -14.76 -21.57 17.10
C ALA A 346 -13.86 -22.64 17.75
N GLN A 347 -12.57 -22.68 17.41
CA GLN A 347 -11.61 -23.62 18.01
C GLN A 347 -11.40 -23.39 19.51
N LEU A 348 -11.39 -22.13 19.98
CA LEU A 348 -11.32 -21.80 21.40
C LEU A 348 -12.53 -22.32 22.19
N LYS A 349 -13.73 -22.24 21.61
CA LYS A 349 -14.96 -22.82 22.15
C LYS A 349 -14.89 -24.35 22.17
N ASN A 350 -14.59 -24.98 21.03
CA ASN A 350 -14.55 -26.43 20.88
C ASN A 350 -13.53 -27.09 21.83
N LYS A 351 -12.34 -26.48 21.99
CA LYS A 351 -11.29 -26.96 22.90
C LYS A 351 -11.52 -26.56 24.38
N ASN A 352 -12.62 -25.86 24.68
CA ASN A 352 -12.94 -25.34 26.01
C ASN A 352 -11.75 -24.64 26.69
N ILE A 353 -11.05 -23.77 25.96
CA ILE A 353 -9.85 -23.07 26.47
C ILE A 353 -10.25 -21.90 27.38
N LEU A 354 -11.37 -21.24 27.09
CA LEU A 354 -11.83 -20.05 27.83
C LEU A 354 -12.27 -20.36 29.28
N SER A 355 -12.67 -21.60 29.58
CA SER A 355 -12.97 -22.05 30.94
C SER A 355 -11.71 -22.36 31.76
N GLN A 356 -10.53 -22.47 31.12
CA GLN A 356 -9.25 -22.68 31.79
C GLN A 356 -8.67 -21.37 32.36
N LEU A 357 -9.11 -20.21 31.86
CA LEU A 357 -8.79 -18.89 32.40
C LEU A 357 -9.54 -18.69 33.72
N LYS A 358 -8.85 -18.80 34.87
CA LYS A 358 -9.50 -18.74 36.18
C LYS A 358 -9.71 -17.32 36.66
N SER A 359 -8.75 -16.43 36.45
CA SER A 359 -8.82 -15.06 36.96
C SER A 359 -9.74 -14.18 36.09
N LYS A 360 -10.48 -13.27 36.73
CA LYS A 360 -11.24 -12.23 36.01
C LYS A 360 -10.31 -11.37 35.14
N ALA A 361 -9.11 -11.05 35.65
CA ALA A 361 -8.08 -10.33 34.91
C ALA A 361 -7.71 -11.02 33.58
N SER A 362 -7.51 -12.35 33.56
CA SER A 362 -7.29 -13.10 32.31
C SER A 362 -8.46 -12.97 31.34
N LYS A 363 -9.72 -13.07 31.80
CA LYS A 363 -10.90 -12.98 30.93
C LYS A 363 -11.03 -11.61 30.28
N ASN A 364 -10.94 -10.54 31.07
CA ASN A 364 -10.89 -9.16 30.57
C ASN A 364 -9.71 -8.91 29.60
N THR A 365 -8.55 -9.53 29.84
CA THR A 365 -7.38 -9.42 28.95
C THR A 365 -7.58 -10.19 27.64
N PHE A 366 -8.30 -11.31 27.67
CA PHE A 366 -8.69 -12.07 26.47
C PHE A 366 -9.75 -11.31 25.65
N GLU A 367 -10.73 -10.69 26.30
CA GLU A 367 -11.73 -9.83 25.63
C GLU A 367 -11.05 -8.66 24.89
N GLN A 368 -10.08 -7.99 25.52
CA GLN A 368 -9.26 -6.94 24.88
C GLN A 368 -8.40 -7.48 23.72
N PHE A 369 -7.82 -8.67 23.86
CA PHE A 369 -7.06 -9.30 22.77
C PHE A 369 -7.95 -9.62 21.55
N ILE A 370 -9.18 -10.10 21.76
CA ILE A 370 -10.16 -10.32 20.67
C ILE A 370 -10.61 -8.98 20.06
N ALA A 371 -10.84 -7.95 20.87
CA ALA A 371 -11.20 -6.61 20.39
C ALA A 371 -10.13 -6.05 19.44
N LEU A 372 -8.86 -5.99 19.88
CA LEU A 372 -7.73 -5.50 19.07
C LEU A 372 -7.57 -6.30 17.76
N ASN A 373 -7.68 -7.63 17.80
CA ASN A 373 -7.60 -8.42 16.58
C ASN A 373 -8.77 -8.16 15.61
N THR A 374 -9.94 -7.78 16.13
CA THR A 374 -11.12 -7.42 15.31
C THR A 374 -10.96 -6.02 14.74
N GLU A 375 -10.56 -5.05 15.57
CA GLU A 375 -10.25 -3.67 15.18
C GLU A 375 -9.21 -3.60 14.07
N LEU A 376 -8.12 -4.38 14.16
CA LEU A 376 -7.09 -4.44 13.12
C LEU A 376 -7.64 -4.97 11.77
N ILE A 377 -8.65 -5.86 11.78
CA ILE A 377 -9.36 -6.29 10.57
C ILE A 377 -10.24 -5.14 10.04
N THR A 378 -10.90 -4.39 10.92
CA THR A 378 -11.75 -3.25 10.57
C THR A 378 -10.96 -2.08 10.00
N MET A 379 -9.83 -1.69 10.60
CA MET A 379 -8.92 -0.65 10.08
C MET A 379 -8.43 -1.00 8.68
N LYS A 380 -7.97 -2.25 8.50
CA LYS A 380 -7.57 -2.82 7.20
C LYS A 380 -8.72 -2.83 6.19
N HIS A 381 -9.97 -3.04 6.63
CA HIS A 381 -11.15 -2.98 5.76
C HIS A 381 -11.46 -1.56 5.30
N TYR A 382 -11.48 -0.61 6.24
CA TYR A 382 -11.66 0.81 6.00
C TYR A 382 -10.62 1.35 5.01
N GLN A 383 -9.34 1.07 5.25
CA GLN A 383 -8.23 1.47 4.38
C GLN A 383 -8.39 0.89 2.96
N LEU A 384 -8.75 -0.40 2.83
CA LEU A 384 -8.98 -1.06 1.54
C LEU A 384 -10.17 -0.47 0.77
N LEU A 385 -11.27 -0.17 1.44
CA LEU A 385 -12.46 0.45 0.83
C LEU A 385 -12.12 1.82 0.25
N ASN A 386 -11.46 2.67 1.04
CA ASN A 386 -11.07 4.00 0.62
C ASN A 386 -10.03 3.98 -0.52
N GLN A 387 -8.95 3.21 -0.41
CA GLN A 387 -7.96 3.09 -1.50
C GLN A 387 -8.59 2.54 -2.79
N THR A 388 -9.56 1.63 -2.66
CA THR A 388 -10.35 1.14 -3.80
C THR A 388 -11.24 2.24 -4.38
N ALA A 389 -11.93 3.02 -3.54
CA ALA A 389 -12.77 4.14 -3.98
C ALA A 389 -11.97 5.21 -4.72
N VAL A 390 -10.81 5.63 -4.19
CA VAL A 390 -9.85 6.54 -4.84
C VAL A 390 -9.42 5.98 -6.20
N THR A 391 -8.93 4.74 -6.24
CA THR A 391 -8.52 4.07 -7.49
C THR A 391 -9.65 4.00 -8.52
N LYS A 392 -10.90 3.80 -8.08
CA LYS A 392 -12.08 3.67 -8.95
C LYS A 392 -12.70 5.03 -9.33
N ILE A 393 -12.39 6.13 -8.64
CA ILE A 393 -12.89 7.48 -8.95
C ILE A 393 -11.92 8.19 -9.90
N LEU A 394 -10.61 8.07 -9.68
CA LEU A 394 -9.58 8.54 -10.62
C LEU A 394 -9.71 7.83 -11.97
N LYS A 395 -9.84 6.49 -11.99
CA LYS A 395 -10.11 5.73 -13.23
C LYS A 395 -11.49 6.01 -13.85
N LYS A 396 -12.38 6.75 -13.16
CA LYS A 396 -13.62 7.27 -13.75
C LYS A 396 -13.41 8.66 -14.34
N HIS A 397 -12.66 9.52 -13.67
CA HIS A 397 -12.24 10.82 -14.15
C HIS A 397 -11.57 10.66 -15.52
N ASP A 398 -10.46 9.93 -15.62
CA ASP A 398 -9.67 9.74 -16.85
C ASP A 398 -10.50 9.16 -18.02
N LYS A 399 -11.50 8.32 -17.72
CA LYS A 399 -12.43 7.80 -18.73
C LYS A 399 -13.40 8.86 -19.27
N ARG A 400 -13.72 9.89 -18.50
CA ARG A 400 -14.73 10.94 -18.79
C ARG A 400 -14.12 12.27 -19.22
N SER A 401 -12.99 12.70 -18.66
CA SER A 401 -12.25 13.90 -19.07
C SER A 401 -11.25 13.62 -20.20
N GLY A 402 -10.72 12.40 -20.29
CA GLY A 402 -9.64 12.07 -21.23
C GLY A 402 -8.23 12.30 -20.67
N LEU A 403 -8.15 12.92 -19.49
CA LEU A 403 -6.92 13.23 -18.74
C LEU A 403 -6.36 11.98 -18.00
N SER A 404 -5.28 12.14 -17.25
CA SER A 404 -4.45 11.02 -16.73
C SER A 404 -4.28 11.00 -15.19
N ALA A 405 -5.24 11.52 -14.44
CA ALA A 405 -5.17 11.67 -12.98
C ALA A 405 -4.92 10.34 -12.24
N SER A 406 -5.38 9.19 -12.75
CA SER A 406 -5.10 7.89 -12.13
C SER A 406 -3.63 7.45 -12.22
N THR A 407 -2.78 8.25 -12.88
CA THR A 407 -1.31 8.09 -12.90
C THR A 407 -0.58 9.23 -12.22
N SER A 408 -1.02 10.49 -12.36
CA SER A 408 -0.35 11.66 -11.74
C SER A 408 -0.77 11.90 -10.29
N PHE A 409 -2.07 11.91 -9.96
CA PHE A 409 -2.53 12.23 -8.61
C PHE A 409 -1.95 11.28 -7.53
N PRO A 410 -1.84 9.95 -7.74
CA PRO A 410 -1.20 9.05 -6.79
C PRO A 410 0.28 9.34 -6.48
N THR A 411 1.01 10.09 -7.31
CA THR A 411 2.41 10.47 -6.99
C THR A 411 2.50 11.72 -6.13
N VAL A 412 1.48 12.59 -6.16
CA VAL A 412 1.38 13.81 -5.35
C VAL A 412 1.05 13.45 -3.89
N ILE A 413 0.08 12.57 -3.70
CA ILE A 413 -0.42 12.13 -2.38
C ILE A 413 0.40 10.98 -1.76
N GLN A 414 1.46 10.52 -2.45
CA GLN A 414 2.20 9.31 -2.07
C GLN A 414 2.95 9.43 -0.73
N ASN A 415 3.18 10.67 -0.29
CA ASN A 415 3.84 11.01 0.96
C ASN A 415 2.86 11.27 2.13
N SER A 416 1.54 11.29 1.92
CA SER A 416 0.58 11.47 3.03
C SER A 416 0.29 10.15 3.75
N HIS A 417 0.15 10.22 5.08
CA HIS A 417 0.09 9.05 5.97
C HIS A 417 -1.01 8.04 5.58
N PHE A 418 -2.13 8.53 5.05
CA PHE A 418 -3.25 7.74 4.54
C PHE A 418 -2.89 6.70 3.47
N PHE A 419 -1.94 7.04 2.59
CA PHE A 419 -1.49 6.15 1.51
C PHE A 419 -0.40 5.17 1.93
N ASN A 420 -0.08 5.08 3.22
CA ASN A 420 0.76 4.00 3.76
C ASN A 420 0.00 2.66 3.73
N VAL A 421 0.02 1.99 2.56
CA VAL A 421 -0.57 0.66 2.32
C VAL A 421 -0.05 -0.41 3.31
N LYS A 422 1.08 -0.16 3.98
CA LYS A 422 1.68 -1.06 4.98
C LYS A 422 1.29 -0.72 6.42
N LEU A 423 0.39 0.23 6.66
CA LEU A 423 0.03 0.61 8.04
C LEU A 423 -0.58 -0.56 8.82
N ALA A 424 -1.56 -1.26 8.24
CA ALA A 424 -2.09 -2.50 8.82
C ALA A 424 -1.02 -3.60 8.98
N ASP A 425 0.01 -3.65 8.11
CA ASP A 425 1.13 -4.58 8.21
C ASP A 425 2.02 -4.30 9.42
N ILE A 426 2.28 -3.02 9.69
CA ILE A 426 3.12 -2.51 10.78
C ILE A 426 2.41 -2.72 12.11
N LEU A 427 1.12 -2.35 12.20
CA LEU A 427 0.30 -2.56 13.40
C LEU A 427 0.16 -4.07 13.71
N CYS A 428 -0.03 -4.91 12.69
CA CYS A 428 -0.02 -6.37 12.82
C CYS A 428 1.33 -6.89 13.33
N ALA A 429 2.46 -6.40 12.79
CA ALA A 429 3.78 -6.80 13.24
C ALA A 429 4.07 -6.34 14.69
N SER A 430 3.63 -5.14 15.09
CA SER A 430 3.75 -4.62 16.46
C SER A 430 3.00 -5.52 17.45
N LEU A 431 1.71 -5.82 17.18
CA LEU A 431 0.88 -6.74 17.95
C LEU A 431 1.54 -8.12 18.10
N LEU A 432 1.97 -8.73 16.99
CA LEU A 432 2.57 -10.07 17.00
C LEU A 432 3.90 -10.10 17.76
N ASN A 433 4.80 -9.16 17.49
CA ASN A 433 6.13 -9.12 18.11
C ASN A 433 6.04 -8.93 19.62
N LYS A 434 5.23 -7.96 20.08
CA LYS A 434 5.01 -7.72 21.51
C LYS A 434 4.48 -8.96 22.20
N LEU A 435 3.37 -9.52 21.73
CA LEU A 435 2.73 -10.66 22.39
C LEU A 435 3.59 -11.93 22.41
N MET A 436 4.37 -12.20 21.36
CA MET A 436 5.29 -13.34 21.33
C MET A 436 6.41 -13.25 22.38
N THR A 437 6.88 -12.06 22.75
CA THR A 437 7.95 -11.92 23.77
C THR A 437 7.47 -12.19 25.20
N ILE A 438 6.17 -12.07 25.47
CA ILE A 438 5.60 -12.14 26.83
C ILE A 438 5.42 -13.58 27.30
N ILE A 439 5.16 -14.51 26.38
CA ILE A 439 4.77 -15.90 26.70
C ILE A 439 5.74 -16.88 26.01
N PRO A 440 6.87 -17.21 26.66
CA PRO A 440 7.84 -18.18 26.16
C PRO A 440 7.17 -19.52 25.84
N GLN A 441 7.38 -20.05 24.63
CA GLN A 441 6.85 -21.35 24.22
C GLN A 441 7.84 -22.48 24.53
N PRO A 442 7.39 -23.73 24.76
CA PRO A 442 8.29 -24.83 25.09
C PRO A 442 9.33 -25.12 23.99
N ASP A 443 8.93 -24.88 22.74
CA ASP A 443 9.68 -25.26 21.54
C ASP A 443 10.98 -24.45 21.36
N ASP A 444 11.03 -23.23 21.90
CA ASP A 444 12.22 -22.37 21.90
C ASP A 444 13.34 -22.90 22.83
N TYR A 445 13.03 -23.85 23.73
CA TYR A 445 13.91 -24.33 24.80
C TYR A 445 14.14 -25.85 24.77
N LEU A 446 13.87 -26.50 23.63
CA LEU A 446 14.09 -27.94 23.46
C LEU A 446 15.59 -28.28 23.40
N CYS A 447 15.99 -29.37 24.05
CA CYS A 447 17.29 -29.98 23.83
C CYS A 447 17.30 -30.71 22.47
N PRO A 448 18.15 -30.35 21.49
CA PRO A 448 18.10 -30.94 20.14
C PRO A 448 18.37 -32.45 20.08
N VAL A 449 18.94 -33.04 21.13
CA VAL A 449 19.24 -34.49 21.23
C VAL A 449 18.03 -35.31 21.70
N CYS A 450 17.05 -34.70 22.36
CA CYS A 450 15.87 -35.41 22.87
C CYS A 450 14.52 -34.70 22.62
N MET A 451 14.50 -33.62 21.84
CA MET A 451 13.30 -32.90 21.37
C MET A 451 12.28 -32.54 22.48
N MET A 452 12.80 -32.26 23.68
CA MET A 452 12.03 -31.94 24.89
C MET A 452 12.74 -30.82 25.65
N VAL A 453 11.98 -30.01 26.41
CA VAL A 453 12.51 -28.88 27.20
C VAL A 453 13.73 -29.28 28.03
N ALA A 454 14.80 -28.48 27.96
CA ALA A 454 16.11 -28.85 28.47
C ALA A 454 16.14 -29.04 30.00
N TRP A 455 16.39 -30.28 30.47
CA TRP A 455 16.55 -30.61 31.88
C TRP A 455 18.02 -30.63 32.30
N ARG A 456 18.37 -29.81 33.31
CA ARG A 456 19.74 -29.42 33.66
C ARG A 456 20.49 -28.95 32.39
N PRO A 457 20.15 -27.77 31.85
CA PRO A 457 20.79 -27.25 30.64
C PRO A 457 22.29 -27.01 30.86
N ILE A 458 23.12 -27.66 30.06
CA ILE A 458 24.54 -27.33 29.89
C ILE A 458 24.67 -26.46 28.64
N ARG A 459 25.39 -25.34 28.74
CA ARG A 459 25.74 -24.51 27.59
C ARG A 459 27.18 -24.80 27.15
N LEU A 460 27.35 -25.24 25.91
CA LEU A 460 28.68 -25.47 25.33
C LEU A 460 29.36 -24.13 25.01
N ILE A 461 30.69 -24.13 24.84
CA ILE A 461 31.47 -22.93 24.45
C ILE A 461 30.97 -22.26 23.17
N CYS A 462 30.30 -23.01 22.29
CA CYS A 462 29.67 -22.54 21.06
C CYS A 462 28.21 -22.09 21.26
N GLY A 463 27.83 -21.65 22.46
CA GLY A 463 26.51 -21.08 22.81
C GLY A 463 25.33 -22.04 22.89
N HIS A 464 25.40 -23.20 22.25
CA HIS A 464 24.33 -24.20 22.15
C HIS A 464 24.06 -24.93 23.48
N VAL A 465 22.79 -25.25 23.75
CA VAL A 465 22.31 -25.80 25.03
C VAL A 465 21.76 -27.23 24.87
N PHE A 466 22.08 -28.11 25.82
CA PHE A 466 21.62 -29.51 25.85
C PHE A 466 21.38 -29.98 27.29
N CYS A 467 20.59 -31.03 27.51
CA CYS A 467 20.46 -31.67 28.83
C CYS A 467 21.78 -32.33 29.28
N VAL A 468 22.11 -32.29 30.58
CA VAL A 468 23.24 -33.05 31.18
C VAL A 468 23.29 -34.50 30.71
N ARG A 469 22.18 -35.27 30.81
CA ARG A 469 22.15 -36.69 30.41
C ARG A 469 22.43 -36.89 28.92
N CYS A 470 21.98 -35.98 28.05
CA CYS A 470 22.22 -36.05 26.62
C CYS A 470 23.72 -35.88 26.29
N LEU A 471 24.41 -34.96 26.97
CA LEU A 471 25.85 -34.76 26.79
C LEU A 471 26.69 -35.88 27.40
N ILE A 472 26.33 -36.40 28.58
CA ILE A 472 27.02 -37.57 29.15
C ILE A 472 26.93 -38.77 28.19
N LYS A 473 25.79 -38.99 27.55
CA LYS A 473 25.64 -40.04 26.52
C LYS A 473 26.43 -39.73 25.24
N ALA A 474 26.59 -38.47 24.86
CA ALA A 474 27.45 -38.08 23.73
C ALA A 474 28.94 -38.31 24.03
N GLN A 475 29.38 -37.96 25.24
CA GLN A 475 30.74 -38.24 25.75
C GLN A 475 31.01 -39.75 25.82
N ARG A 476 30.10 -40.54 26.42
CA ARG A 476 30.18 -42.02 26.44
C ARG A 476 30.22 -42.66 25.04
N LYS A 477 29.69 -41.98 24.01
CA LYS A 477 29.73 -42.42 22.60
C LYS A 477 30.94 -41.86 21.81
N ASN A 478 31.92 -41.26 22.47
CA ASN A 478 33.07 -40.60 21.83
C ASN A 478 32.67 -39.59 20.74
N MET A 479 31.63 -38.77 21.00
CA MET A 479 31.24 -37.64 20.13
C MET A 479 31.77 -36.33 20.73
N PRO A 480 33.01 -35.89 20.39
CA PRO A 480 33.65 -34.74 21.04
C PRO A 480 33.11 -33.37 20.58
N ASN A 481 32.44 -33.31 19.43
CA ASN A 481 32.05 -32.06 18.77
C ASN A 481 30.57 -31.72 19.03
N CYS A 482 30.21 -30.44 18.96
CA CYS A 482 28.82 -30.00 19.16
C CYS A 482 27.85 -30.67 18.15
N PRO A 483 26.76 -31.33 18.60
CA PRO A 483 25.80 -31.97 17.70
C PRO A 483 25.11 -31.02 16.69
N MET A 484 24.98 -29.74 17.03
CA MET A 484 24.31 -28.74 16.19
C MET A 484 25.27 -28.10 15.17
N CYS A 485 26.28 -27.37 15.64
CA CYS A 485 27.19 -26.59 14.79
C CYS A 485 28.55 -27.28 14.51
N ARG A 486 28.74 -28.53 14.93
CA ARG A 486 29.97 -29.33 14.74
C ARG A 486 31.26 -28.71 15.33
N HIS A 487 31.15 -27.68 16.16
CA HIS A 487 32.29 -27.02 16.81
C HIS A 487 33.20 -28.03 17.52
N LYS A 488 34.51 -27.97 17.22
CA LYS A 488 35.49 -28.98 17.62
C LYS A 488 35.63 -29.07 19.14
N ASN A 489 35.70 -30.29 19.68
CA ASN A 489 35.86 -30.59 21.11
C ASN A 489 34.81 -29.99 22.08
N ALA A 490 33.77 -29.28 21.60
CA ALA A 490 32.80 -28.58 22.44
C ALA A 490 32.07 -29.48 23.46
N VAL A 491 31.86 -30.75 23.14
CA VAL A 491 31.27 -31.76 24.05
C VAL A 491 32.35 -32.41 24.92
N LYS A 492 33.56 -32.61 24.39
CA LYS A 492 34.70 -33.19 25.13
C LYS A 492 35.13 -32.34 26.32
N ILE A 493 35.09 -31.01 26.19
CA ILE A 493 35.48 -30.06 27.25
C ILE A 493 34.34 -29.69 28.21
N ALA A 494 33.10 -30.11 27.92
CA ALA A 494 31.93 -29.68 28.70
C ALA A 494 31.84 -30.42 30.04
N GLY A 495 31.94 -29.66 31.14
CA GLY A 495 31.90 -30.16 32.51
C GLY A 495 30.65 -29.72 33.29
N SER A 496 30.66 -30.00 34.60
CA SER A 496 29.64 -29.56 35.55
C SER A 496 29.57 -28.03 35.72
N ASN A 497 30.69 -27.35 35.49
CA ASN A 497 30.83 -25.90 35.45
C ASN A 497 30.11 -25.23 34.26
N ASN A 498 29.75 -25.98 33.22
CA ASN A 498 29.00 -25.47 32.07
C ASN A 498 27.47 -25.49 32.28
N LEU A 499 26.99 -25.74 33.51
CA LEU A 499 25.57 -25.69 33.86
C LEU A 499 25.02 -24.26 33.75
N ASP A 500 24.09 -24.05 32.83
CA ASP A 500 23.39 -22.78 32.64
C ASP A 500 22.33 -22.61 33.73
N MET A 501 22.78 -22.15 34.90
CA MET A 501 21.92 -21.93 36.07
C MET A 501 20.82 -20.87 35.82
N PRO A 502 21.07 -19.75 35.11
CA PRO A 502 20.00 -18.83 34.69
C PRO A 502 18.91 -19.52 33.87
N MET A 503 19.29 -20.26 32.82
CA MET A 503 18.34 -21.04 32.02
C MET A 503 17.64 -22.11 32.87
N GLN A 504 18.35 -22.82 33.76
CA GLN A 504 17.74 -23.83 34.61
C GLN A 504 16.65 -23.24 35.53
N ASN A 505 16.90 -22.06 36.11
CA ASN A 505 15.94 -21.40 36.99
C ASN A 505 14.73 -20.87 36.19
N PHE A 506 14.98 -20.23 35.05
CA PHE A 506 13.93 -19.80 34.11
C PHE A 506 13.04 -20.98 33.68
N LEU A 507 13.62 -22.11 33.25
CA LEU A 507 12.85 -23.26 32.80
C LEU A 507 12.03 -23.92 33.92
N ARG A 508 12.56 -23.97 35.16
CA ARG A 508 11.81 -24.42 36.34
C ARG A 508 10.59 -23.53 36.62
N GLN A 509 10.72 -22.22 36.43
CA GLN A 509 9.70 -21.24 36.72
C GLN A 509 8.63 -21.19 35.62
N TYR A 510 9.03 -21.14 34.35
CA TYR A 510 8.13 -20.98 33.20
C TYR A 510 7.61 -22.30 32.61
N PHE A 511 8.28 -23.43 32.81
CA PHE A 511 7.89 -24.75 32.26
C PHE A 511 7.82 -25.86 33.33
N PRO A 512 7.14 -25.65 34.48
CA PRO A 512 7.15 -26.60 35.59
C PRO A 512 6.52 -27.97 35.27
N ARG A 513 5.56 -28.05 34.33
CA ARG A 513 4.98 -29.33 33.91
C ARG A 513 5.97 -30.16 33.10
N GLU A 514 6.61 -29.52 32.12
CA GLU A 514 7.58 -30.11 31.20
C GLU A 514 8.83 -30.56 31.98
N ILE A 515 9.31 -29.72 32.90
CA ILE A 515 10.41 -30.04 33.80
C ILE A 515 10.07 -31.19 34.77
N LYS A 516 8.84 -31.24 35.32
CA LYS A 516 8.40 -32.36 36.17
C LYS A 516 8.34 -33.68 35.37
N GLN A 517 7.87 -33.64 34.12
CA GLN A 517 7.85 -34.79 33.24
C GLN A 517 9.27 -35.26 32.88
N LYS A 518 10.16 -34.33 32.47
CA LYS A 518 11.55 -34.66 32.11
C LYS A 518 12.37 -35.15 33.30
N LYS A 519 12.09 -34.66 34.51
CA LYS A 519 12.63 -35.22 35.75
C LYS A 519 12.21 -36.69 35.92
N LYS A 520 10.90 -36.99 35.86
CA LYS A 520 10.38 -38.36 36.01
C LYS A 520 10.89 -39.34 34.93
N GLU A 521 11.08 -38.84 33.70
CA GLU A 521 11.72 -39.60 32.61
C GLU A 521 13.19 -39.91 32.92
N ALA A 522 13.97 -38.91 33.36
CA ALA A 522 15.37 -39.08 33.71
C ALA A 522 15.60 -39.98 34.93
N GLU A 523 14.70 -39.97 35.92
CA GLU A 523 14.73 -40.84 37.11
C GLU A 523 14.44 -42.29 36.74
N ARG A 524 13.40 -42.55 35.91
CA ARG A 524 13.17 -43.89 35.34
C ARG A 524 14.39 -44.37 34.58
N GLU A 525 14.91 -43.57 33.67
CA GLU A 525 16.03 -43.96 32.81
C GLU A 525 17.29 -44.29 33.62
N GLN A 526 17.57 -43.53 34.69
CA GLN A 526 18.67 -43.85 35.61
C GLN A 526 18.43 -45.21 36.29
N ALA A 527 17.24 -45.45 36.84
CA ALA A 527 16.91 -46.75 37.44
C ALA A 527 16.99 -47.92 36.43
N MET A 528 16.65 -47.70 35.16
CA MET A 528 16.86 -48.70 34.09
C MET A 528 18.35 -48.95 33.83
N GLU A 529 19.19 -47.89 33.74
CA GLU A 529 20.65 -48.02 33.59
C GLU A 529 21.28 -48.75 34.80
N ASP A 530 20.82 -48.47 36.02
CA ASP A 530 21.32 -49.08 37.26
C ASP A 530 20.91 -50.56 37.40
N ILE A 531 19.67 -50.93 37.05
CA ILE A 531 19.24 -52.34 37.01
C ILE A 531 20.04 -53.13 35.96
N GLN A 532 20.29 -52.54 34.78
CA GLN A 532 21.11 -53.19 33.74
C GLN A 532 22.56 -53.36 34.20
N ALA A 533 23.12 -52.41 34.95
CA ALA A 533 24.45 -52.51 35.53
C ALA A 533 24.54 -53.58 36.64
N MET A 534 23.56 -53.66 37.54
CA MET A 534 23.53 -54.65 38.63
C MET A 534 23.30 -56.09 38.14
N THR A 535 22.58 -56.29 37.04
CA THR A 535 22.18 -57.63 36.54
C THR A 535 23.01 -58.13 35.36
N GLY A 536 23.75 -57.24 34.68
CA GLY A 536 24.40 -57.52 33.41
C GLY A 536 23.44 -57.78 32.24
N ARG A 537 22.11 -57.66 32.43
CA ARG A 537 21.08 -58.00 31.44
C ARG A 537 20.37 -56.75 30.95
N LYS A 538 20.17 -56.64 29.63
CA LYS A 538 19.27 -55.63 29.05
C LYS A 538 17.83 -56.08 29.20
N TYR A 539 16.99 -55.19 29.71
CA TYR A 539 15.54 -55.39 29.83
C TYR A 539 14.79 -54.36 28.98
N THR A 540 13.61 -54.72 28.49
CA THR A 540 12.68 -53.78 27.85
C THR A 540 11.89 -52.98 28.90
N GLU A 541 11.33 -51.84 28.49
CA GLU A 541 10.56 -50.97 29.39
C GLU A 541 9.34 -51.70 29.99
N GLU A 542 8.67 -52.57 29.22
CA GLU A 542 7.60 -53.43 29.71
C GLU A 542 8.07 -54.44 30.77
N GLN A 543 9.25 -55.05 30.58
CA GLN A 543 9.80 -56.01 31.54
C GLN A 543 10.10 -55.33 32.87
N LEU A 544 10.67 -54.12 32.83
CA LEU A 544 10.99 -53.35 34.04
C LEU A 544 9.73 -52.84 34.75
N MET A 545 8.70 -52.41 34.02
CA MET A 545 7.40 -52.08 34.64
C MET A 545 6.73 -53.30 35.30
N ARG A 546 6.77 -54.48 34.66
CA ARG A 546 6.26 -55.73 35.27
C ARG A 546 7.06 -56.18 36.50
N MET A 547 8.36 -55.87 36.56
CA MET A 547 9.19 -56.13 37.76
C MET A 547 8.80 -55.19 38.91
N SER A 548 8.66 -53.88 38.65
CA SER A 548 8.22 -52.89 39.66
C SER A 548 6.85 -53.25 40.25
N GLN A 549 5.86 -53.56 39.41
CA GLN A 549 4.49 -53.90 39.85
C GLN A 549 4.44 -55.17 40.72
N ARG A 550 5.36 -56.12 40.51
CA ARG A 550 5.48 -57.32 41.34
C ARG A 550 6.05 -57.01 42.73
N GLN A 551 6.95 -56.04 42.86
CA GLN A 551 7.47 -55.65 44.17
C GLN A 551 6.37 -55.01 45.05
N ASP A 552 5.52 -54.15 44.47
CA ASP A 552 4.37 -53.56 45.19
C ASP A 552 3.41 -54.65 45.74
N HIS A 553 3.22 -55.76 45.01
CA HIS A 553 2.39 -56.88 45.46
C HIS A 553 3.09 -57.81 46.47
N GLN A 554 4.42 -57.75 46.56
CA GLN A 554 5.22 -58.62 47.43
C GLN A 554 5.55 -57.95 48.78
N CYS A 555 5.38 -56.63 48.89
CA CYS A 555 5.46 -55.86 50.14
C CYS A 555 4.16 -55.85 50.98
N HIS A 556 3.22 -56.78 50.73
CA HIS A 556 1.96 -56.87 51.48
C HIS A 556 1.73 -58.23 52.18
N ILE A 557 2.82 -58.95 52.46
CA ILE A 557 2.82 -60.15 53.32
C ILE A 557 4.00 -60.06 54.31
N MET A 558 3.77 -59.34 55.41
CA MET A 558 4.01 -59.73 56.81
C MET A 558 3.62 -58.60 57.76
#